data_AF-A0A2I7MKW6-F1
#
_entry.id   AF-A0A2I7MKW6-F1
#
_cell.length_a   1.000
_cell.length_b   1.000
_cell.length_c   1.000
_cell.angle_alpha   90.00
_cell.angle_beta   90.00
_cell.angle_gamma   90.00
#
_symmetry.space_group_name_H-M   'P 1'
#
loop_
_entity.id
_entity.type
_entity.pdbx_description
1 polymer ?
#
loop_
_entity_poly.entity_id
_entity_poly.type
_entity_poly.pdbx_seq_one_letter_code
_entity_poly.pdbx_strand_id
1 'polypeptide(L)'
;NFGDVDTFANVDPTGEFVVSTRVRCGRSMEGYPFNPCLTEAQYKEMEDKVSSTLSGMEGELKGKFYPLTGMDKAVQQQLIDDHFLFKEGDRFLQAANACRFWPTGRGIYHNDNKTFLVWCNEEDHLRIISMQMGGDLGQVYRRLVTAVNDIEKRIPFSHHDRLGFLTFCPTNLGTTIRASVHIKVPKLAKDMAKLESIADKYNLQVRGTRGEHSEAEGGIYDISNKRRMGLTEYD
;
A
#
# COMPACT_ATOMS: atom_id res chain seq x y z
N ASN A 1 12.26 5.23 -11.12
CA ASN A 1 13.63 4.70 -10.96
C ASN A 1 13.80 4.08 -9.59
N PHE A 2 13.85 2.76 -9.52
CA PHE A 2 13.97 2.01 -8.25
C PHE A 2 15.39 1.97 -7.65
N GLY A 3 16.40 2.48 -8.36
CA GLY A 3 17.78 2.50 -7.89
C GLY A 3 18.43 1.11 -7.79
N ASP A 4 19.52 1.02 -7.03
CA ASP A 4 20.17 -0.25 -6.71
C ASP A 4 19.43 -0.92 -5.54
N VAL A 5 18.63 -1.93 -5.86
CA VAL A 5 17.75 -2.62 -4.91
C VAL A 5 18.51 -3.48 -3.89
N ASP A 6 19.82 -3.69 -4.09
CA ASP A 6 20.66 -4.51 -3.22
C ASP A 6 21.34 -3.72 -2.09
N THR A 7 21.23 -2.38 -2.10
CA THR A 7 21.83 -1.53 -1.05
C THR A 7 21.01 -1.49 0.24
N PHE A 8 19.71 -1.82 0.19
CA PHE A 8 18.85 -1.82 1.37
C PHE A 8 19.12 -3.05 2.25
N ALA A 9 19.49 -2.78 3.50
CA ALA A 9 19.73 -3.79 4.52
C ALA A 9 18.51 -3.98 5.44
N ASN A 10 18.63 -4.95 6.36
CA ASN A 10 17.69 -5.07 7.48
C ASN A 10 17.81 -3.84 8.39
N VAL A 11 16.69 -3.12 8.59
CA VAL A 11 16.65 -1.89 9.39
C VAL A 11 16.69 -2.13 10.90
N ASP A 12 16.53 -3.39 11.33
CA ASP A 12 16.64 -3.83 12.72
C ASP A 12 17.23 -5.25 12.80
N PRO A 13 18.57 -5.39 12.65
CA PRO A 13 19.22 -6.71 12.64
C PRO A 13 19.08 -7.48 13.95
N THR A 14 18.83 -6.82 15.08
CA THR A 14 18.63 -7.49 16.38
C THR A 14 17.18 -7.95 16.58
N GLY A 15 16.22 -7.39 15.83
CA GLY A 15 14.81 -7.71 15.92
C GLY A 15 14.15 -7.24 17.22
N GLU A 16 14.73 -6.25 17.90
CA GLU A 16 14.27 -5.75 19.19
C GLU A 16 13.13 -4.72 19.07
N PHE A 17 13.03 -4.05 17.92
CA PHE A 17 12.17 -2.88 17.74
C PHE A 17 11.13 -3.08 16.64
N VAL A 18 11.54 -3.56 15.46
CA VAL A 18 10.68 -3.66 14.28
C VAL A 18 9.88 -4.95 14.30
N VAL A 19 8.56 -4.81 14.32
CA VAL A 19 7.60 -5.90 14.26
C VAL A 19 7.43 -6.37 12.82
N SER A 20 7.22 -5.45 11.89
CA SER A 20 7.04 -5.76 10.47
C SER A 20 7.45 -4.60 9.58
N THR A 21 7.80 -4.92 8.33
CA THR A 21 8.18 -3.96 7.30
C THR A 21 7.24 -4.09 6.11
N ARG A 22 6.86 -2.96 5.53
CA ARG A 22 5.92 -2.88 4.41
C ARG A 22 6.32 -1.76 3.45
N VAL A 23 6.33 -2.05 2.15
CA VAL A 23 6.45 -1.04 1.10
C VAL A 23 5.26 -1.19 0.16
N ARG A 24 4.58 -0.07 -0.14
CA ARG A 24 3.52 -0.03 -1.15
C ARG A 24 3.79 1.01 -2.22
N CYS A 25 3.14 0.86 -3.36
CA CYS A 25 2.93 1.94 -4.34
C CYS A 25 1.47 1.96 -4.82
N GLY A 26 1.00 3.13 -5.23
CA GLY A 26 -0.28 3.33 -5.93
C GLY A 26 -0.08 3.43 -7.44
N ARG A 27 -1.06 2.93 -8.21
CA ARG A 27 -1.12 3.07 -9.67
C ARG A 27 -2.56 3.31 -10.14
N SER A 28 -2.70 4.16 -11.14
CA SER A 28 -3.96 4.42 -11.82
C SER A 28 -3.89 3.96 -13.27
N MET A 29 -4.83 3.11 -13.66
CA MET A 29 -4.93 2.59 -15.03
C MET A 29 -5.27 3.68 -16.04
N GLU A 30 -4.55 3.73 -17.16
CA GLU A 30 -4.87 4.62 -18.27
C GLU A 30 -6.27 4.31 -18.84
N GLY A 31 -6.96 5.36 -19.28
CA GLY A 31 -8.32 5.26 -19.82
C GLY A 31 -9.43 5.27 -18.77
N TYR A 32 -9.10 5.16 -17.47
CA TYR A 32 -10.08 5.24 -16.37
C TYR A 32 -9.84 6.51 -15.54
N PRO A 33 -10.89 7.31 -15.24
CA PRO A 33 -10.77 8.43 -14.33
C PRO A 33 -10.74 7.94 -12.87
N PHE A 34 -10.45 8.83 -11.91
CA PHE A 34 -10.51 8.48 -10.50
C PHE A 34 -11.95 8.20 -10.01
N ASN A 35 -12.04 7.60 -8.81
CA ASN A 35 -13.27 7.10 -8.20
C ASN A 35 -14.54 7.98 -8.31
N PRO A 36 -14.49 9.32 -8.14
CA PRO A 36 -15.69 10.16 -8.23
C PRO A 36 -16.33 10.21 -9.62
N CYS A 37 -15.59 9.80 -10.65
CA CYS A 37 -16.03 9.81 -12.05
C CYS A 37 -16.27 8.40 -12.61
N LEU A 38 -15.91 7.34 -11.89
CA LEU A 38 -16.12 5.96 -12.33
C LEU A 38 -17.60 5.58 -12.32
N THR A 39 -18.03 4.81 -13.31
CA THR A 39 -19.33 4.12 -13.32
C THR A 39 -19.21 2.74 -12.67
N GLU A 40 -20.34 2.15 -12.28
CA GLU A 40 -20.35 0.77 -11.75
C GLU A 40 -19.75 -0.23 -12.76
N ALA A 41 -20.05 -0.08 -14.05
CA ALA A 41 -19.50 -0.92 -15.10
C ALA A 41 -17.97 -0.82 -15.18
N GLN A 42 -17.42 0.40 -15.11
CA GLN A 42 -15.98 0.61 -15.11
C GLN A 42 -15.30 -0.03 -13.89
N TYR A 43 -15.91 -0.01 -12.70
CA TYR A 43 -15.38 -0.75 -11.54
C TYR A 43 -15.24 -2.25 -11.83
N LYS A 44 -16.23 -2.87 -12.50
CA LYS A 44 -16.19 -4.29 -12.88
C LYS A 44 -15.14 -4.56 -13.96
N GLU A 45 -15.09 -3.74 -15.01
CA GLU A 45 -14.07 -3.86 -16.07
C GLU A 45 -12.64 -3.77 -15.51
N MET A 46 -12.43 -2.84 -14.58
CA MET A 46 -11.16 -2.65 -13.89
C MET A 46 -10.81 -3.87 -13.02
N GLU A 47 -11.77 -4.41 -12.27
CA GLU A 47 -11.60 -5.66 -11.50
C GLU A 47 -11.24 -6.85 -12.38
N ASP A 48 -11.95 -7.04 -13.49
CA ASP A 48 -11.71 -8.14 -14.44
C ASP A 48 -10.31 -8.03 -15.06
N LYS A 49 -9.89 -6.82 -15.45
CA LYS A 49 -8.56 -6.57 -16.00
C LYS A 49 -7.46 -6.85 -14.97
N VAL A 50 -7.64 -6.37 -13.74
CA VAL A 50 -6.67 -6.58 -12.65
C VAL A 50 -6.59 -8.06 -12.27
N SER A 51 -7.72 -8.71 -12.02
CA SER A 51 -7.76 -10.13 -11.63
C SER A 51 -7.18 -11.04 -12.72
N SER A 52 -7.52 -10.80 -13.99
CA SER A 52 -6.97 -11.54 -15.12
C SER A 52 -5.46 -11.35 -15.24
N THR A 53 -4.97 -10.11 -15.11
CA THR A 53 -3.53 -9.82 -15.14
C THR A 53 -2.77 -10.55 -14.03
N LEU A 54 -3.29 -10.48 -12.80
CA LEU A 54 -2.64 -11.04 -11.62
C LEU A 54 -2.73 -12.57 -11.54
N SER A 55 -3.66 -13.19 -12.28
CA SER A 55 -3.74 -14.65 -12.41
C SER A 55 -2.50 -15.26 -13.08
N GLY A 56 -1.79 -14.47 -13.89
CA GLY A 56 -0.54 -14.87 -14.56
C GLY A 56 0.74 -14.49 -13.80
N MET A 57 0.65 -14.18 -12.50
CA MET A 57 1.84 -14.03 -11.66
C MET A 57 2.42 -15.40 -11.31
N GLU A 58 3.74 -15.50 -11.26
CA GLU A 58 4.46 -16.76 -11.04
C GLU A 58 5.42 -16.67 -9.84
N GLY A 59 6.02 -17.81 -9.47
CA GLY A 59 7.02 -17.88 -8.40
C GLY A 59 6.47 -17.36 -7.05
N GLU A 60 7.25 -16.53 -6.37
CA GLU A 60 6.87 -15.93 -5.07
C GLU A 60 5.62 -15.02 -5.18
N LEU A 61 5.35 -14.47 -6.36
CA LEU A 61 4.23 -13.55 -6.58
C LEU A 61 2.92 -14.27 -6.90
N LYS A 62 2.97 -15.57 -7.19
CA LYS A 62 1.78 -16.37 -7.50
C LYS A 62 0.80 -16.37 -6.34
N GLY A 63 -0.46 -16.16 -6.65
CA GLY A 63 -1.52 -15.98 -5.68
C GLY A 63 -2.91 -16.03 -6.31
N LYS A 64 -3.88 -15.57 -5.55
CA LYS A 64 -5.30 -15.59 -5.94
C LYS A 64 -5.94 -14.22 -5.71
N PHE A 65 -6.85 -13.85 -6.61
CA PHE A 65 -7.73 -12.70 -6.44
C PHE A 65 -9.00 -13.10 -5.68
N TYR A 66 -9.36 -12.30 -4.68
CA TYR A 66 -10.52 -12.47 -3.84
C TYR A 66 -11.40 -11.21 -3.98
N PRO A 67 -12.50 -11.27 -4.76
CA PRO A 67 -13.48 -10.20 -4.81
C PRO A 67 -14.06 -9.93 -3.43
N LEU A 68 -14.28 -8.66 -3.08
CA LEU A 68 -15.03 -8.31 -1.87
C LEU A 68 -16.52 -8.65 -2.04
N THR A 69 -17.02 -8.61 -3.27
CA THR A 69 -18.38 -9.06 -3.58
C THR A 69 -18.50 -10.55 -3.29
N GLY A 70 -19.35 -10.92 -2.32
CA GLY A 70 -19.53 -12.31 -1.89
C GLY A 70 -18.47 -12.82 -0.91
N MET A 71 -17.52 -11.98 -0.47
CA MET A 71 -16.59 -12.35 0.60
C MET A 71 -17.34 -12.49 1.92
N ASP A 72 -17.07 -13.57 2.65
CA ASP A 72 -17.59 -13.76 3.99
C ASP A 72 -17.10 -12.64 4.93
N LYS A 73 -18.00 -12.13 5.79
CA LYS A 73 -17.69 -10.99 6.65
C LYS A 73 -16.66 -11.30 7.71
N ALA A 74 -16.59 -12.54 8.22
CA ALA A 74 -15.54 -12.93 9.15
C ALA A 74 -14.17 -12.99 8.45
N VAL A 75 -14.13 -13.49 7.21
CA VAL A 75 -12.91 -13.47 6.39
C VAL A 75 -12.46 -12.04 6.09
N GLN A 76 -13.38 -11.15 5.69
CA GLN A 76 -13.09 -9.74 5.44
C GLN A 76 -12.52 -9.07 6.70
N GLN A 77 -13.16 -9.28 7.85
CA GLN A 77 -12.72 -8.70 9.12
C GLN A 77 -11.34 -9.23 9.54
N GLN A 78 -11.09 -10.53 9.41
CA GLN A 78 -9.78 -11.11 9.72
C GLN A 78 -8.67 -10.50 8.86
N LEU A 79 -8.91 -10.31 7.55
CA LEU A 79 -7.92 -9.67 6.68
C LEU A 79 -7.64 -8.20 7.06
N ILE A 80 -8.64 -7.49 7.58
CA ILE A 80 -8.46 -6.11 8.08
C ILE A 80 -7.65 -6.12 9.38
N ASP A 81 -8.00 -7.00 10.32
CA ASP A 81 -7.31 -7.10 11.62
C ASP A 81 -5.87 -7.60 11.48
N ASP A 82 -5.58 -8.44 10.49
CA ASP A 82 -4.22 -8.87 10.13
C ASP A 82 -3.43 -7.80 9.34
N HIS A 83 -4.00 -6.62 9.11
CA HIS A 83 -3.42 -5.50 8.34
C HIS A 83 -3.19 -5.80 6.83
N PHE A 84 -3.89 -6.79 6.26
CA PHE A 84 -3.78 -7.17 4.86
C PHE A 84 -4.77 -6.46 3.95
N LEU A 85 -5.99 -6.20 4.40
CA LEU A 85 -7.07 -5.58 3.62
C LEU A 85 -7.35 -4.14 4.08
N PHE A 86 -7.77 -3.30 3.14
CA PHE A 86 -8.25 -1.95 3.44
C PHE A 86 -9.54 -1.96 4.27
N LYS A 87 -9.70 -0.96 5.12
CA LYS A 87 -10.93 -0.79 5.92
C LYS A 87 -12.11 -0.38 5.04
N GLU A 88 -13.29 -0.84 5.41
CA GLU A 88 -14.56 -0.41 4.80
C GLU A 88 -15.03 0.90 5.45
N GLY A 89 -15.61 1.81 4.65
CA GLY A 89 -16.31 2.99 5.17
C GLY A 89 -15.43 4.13 5.68
N ASP A 90 -14.29 4.42 5.03
CA ASP A 90 -13.52 5.62 5.35
C ASP A 90 -14.33 6.90 5.05
N ARG A 91 -14.57 7.72 6.09
CA ARG A 91 -15.39 8.93 5.99
C ARG A 91 -14.86 9.95 4.98
N PHE A 92 -13.56 10.05 4.78
CA PHE A 92 -12.95 11.01 3.86
C PHE A 92 -13.15 10.55 2.41
N LEU A 93 -12.97 9.25 2.15
CA LEU A 93 -13.26 8.66 0.84
C LEU A 93 -14.75 8.73 0.50
N GLN A 94 -15.63 8.48 1.47
CA GLN A 94 -17.07 8.63 1.31
C GLN A 94 -17.47 10.07 0.94
N ALA A 95 -16.97 11.05 1.69
CA ALA A 95 -17.25 12.47 1.42
C ALA A 95 -16.73 12.92 0.05
N ALA A 96 -15.68 12.29 -0.46
CA ALA A 96 -15.14 12.56 -1.79
C ALA A 96 -15.86 11.80 -2.93
N ASN A 97 -16.98 11.10 -2.66
CA ASN A 97 -17.66 10.21 -3.61
C ASN A 97 -16.78 9.07 -4.16
N ALA A 98 -15.75 8.67 -3.41
CA ALA A 98 -14.80 7.64 -3.84
C ALA A 98 -15.26 6.21 -3.54
N CYS A 99 -16.32 6.02 -2.74
CA CYS A 99 -16.83 4.70 -2.35
C CYS A 99 -18.15 4.33 -3.05
N ARG A 100 -18.51 4.98 -4.17
CA ARG A 100 -19.76 4.66 -4.89
C ARG A 100 -19.76 3.19 -5.34
N PHE A 101 -20.97 2.60 -5.35
CA PHE A 101 -21.24 1.21 -5.76
C PHE A 101 -20.52 0.14 -4.92
N TRP A 102 -20.10 0.44 -3.69
CA TRP A 102 -19.43 -0.54 -2.83
C TRP A 102 -20.28 -1.80 -2.58
N PRO A 103 -19.72 -3.03 -2.59
CA PRO A 103 -18.31 -3.40 -2.82
C PRO A 103 -17.99 -3.78 -4.28
N THR A 104 -18.85 -3.43 -5.25
CA THR A 104 -18.67 -3.80 -6.67
C THR A 104 -17.31 -3.34 -7.20
N GLY A 105 -16.60 -4.26 -7.88
CA GLY A 105 -15.28 -4.02 -8.45
C GLY A 105 -14.13 -4.01 -7.45
N ARG A 106 -14.38 -4.18 -6.15
CA ARG A 106 -13.33 -4.15 -5.12
C ARG A 106 -12.85 -5.55 -4.84
N GLY A 107 -11.56 -5.68 -4.61
CA GLY A 107 -10.96 -6.96 -4.32
C GLY A 107 -9.57 -6.84 -3.73
N ILE A 108 -9.06 -7.98 -3.28
CA ILE A 108 -7.68 -8.14 -2.86
C ILE A 108 -7.08 -9.34 -3.57
N TYR A 109 -5.91 -9.15 -4.16
CA TYR A 109 -5.02 -10.24 -4.53
C TYR A 109 -4.01 -10.46 -3.42
N HIS A 110 -3.66 -11.70 -3.13
CA HIS A 110 -2.44 -11.99 -2.39
C HIS A 110 -1.85 -13.35 -2.74
N ASN A 111 -0.54 -13.49 -2.55
CA ASN A 111 0.12 -14.80 -2.55
C ASN A 111 -0.22 -15.60 -1.28
N ASP A 112 0.10 -16.90 -1.28
CA ASP A 112 -0.25 -17.79 -0.17
C ASP A 112 0.38 -17.35 1.16
N ASN A 113 1.60 -16.79 1.09
CA ASN A 113 2.32 -16.29 2.26
C ASN A 113 1.87 -14.91 2.73
N LYS A 114 0.94 -14.26 2.01
CA LYS A 114 0.48 -12.87 2.24
C LYS A 114 1.63 -11.86 2.38
N THR A 115 2.72 -12.10 1.66
CA THR A 115 3.88 -11.20 1.59
C THR A 115 3.85 -10.27 0.38
N PHE A 116 3.00 -10.59 -0.60
CA PHE A 116 2.69 -9.76 -1.75
C PHE A 116 1.17 -9.66 -1.90
N LEU A 117 0.66 -8.43 -1.95
CA LEU A 117 -0.77 -8.14 -2.05
C LEU A 117 -1.03 -7.03 -3.08
N VAL A 118 -2.21 -7.06 -3.71
CA VAL A 118 -2.69 -5.95 -4.53
C VAL A 118 -4.12 -5.63 -4.12
N TRP A 119 -4.36 -4.40 -3.66
CA TRP A 119 -5.72 -3.90 -3.47
C TRP A 119 -6.24 -3.37 -4.80
N CYS A 120 -7.49 -3.71 -5.14
CA CYS A 120 -8.17 -3.25 -6.33
C CYS A 120 -9.34 -2.33 -5.96
N ASN A 121 -9.36 -1.14 -6.56
CA ASN A 121 -10.45 -0.16 -6.51
C ASN A 121 -10.83 0.38 -5.12
N GLU A 122 -9.85 0.61 -4.25
CA GLU A 122 -10.06 1.32 -2.98
C GLU A 122 -9.87 2.84 -3.18
N GLU A 123 -8.83 3.47 -2.62
CA GLU A 123 -8.53 4.89 -2.80
C GLU A 123 -7.95 5.15 -4.21
N ASP A 124 -7.06 4.28 -4.66
CA ASP A 124 -6.47 4.25 -6.00
C ASP A 124 -6.96 2.99 -6.75
N HIS A 125 -6.76 2.94 -8.07
CA HIS A 125 -7.18 1.77 -8.86
C HIS A 125 -6.43 0.51 -8.40
N LEU A 126 -5.13 0.65 -8.16
CA LEU A 126 -4.29 -0.38 -7.57
C LEU A 126 -3.45 0.18 -6.41
N ARG A 127 -3.37 -0.55 -5.30
CA ARG A 127 -2.25 -0.45 -4.34
C ARG A 127 -1.48 -1.76 -4.37
N ILE A 128 -0.24 -1.71 -4.84
CA ILE A 128 0.66 -2.86 -4.93
C ILE A 128 1.52 -2.86 -3.66
N ILE A 129 1.57 -3.98 -2.96
CA ILE A 129 2.05 -4.04 -1.58
C ILE A 129 2.99 -5.23 -1.43
N SER A 130 4.13 -5.00 -0.80
CA SER A 130 5.03 -6.04 -0.28
C SER A 130 5.20 -5.84 1.22
N MET A 131 5.12 -6.91 2.00
CA MET A 131 5.31 -6.85 3.45
C MET A 131 5.75 -8.19 4.04
N GLN A 132 6.33 -8.15 5.24
CA GLN A 132 6.62 -9.33 6.06
C GLN A 132 6.93 -8.92 7.51
N MET A 133 6.99 -9.90 8.40
CA MET A 133 7.50 -9.71 9.76
C MET A 133 9.01 -9.41 9.76
N GLY A 134 9.47 -8.67 10.75
CA GLY A 134 10.86 -8.24 10.90
C GLY A 134 11.25 -7.04 10.04
N GLY A 135 12.55 -6.71 10.04
CA GLY A 135 13.11 -5.48 9.48
C GLY A 135 13.77 -5.60 8.09
N ASP A 136 13.63 -6.71 7.37
CA ASP A 136 14.32 -6.90 6.07
C ASP A 136 13.69 -6.07 4.94
N LEU A 137 14.02 -4.78 4.92
CA LEU A 137 13.57 -3.83 3.90
C LEU A 137 14.08 -4.22 2.51
N GLY A 138 15.29 -4.75 2.41
CA GLY A 138 15.87 -5.18 1.13
C GLY A 138 15.02 -6.25 0.46
N GLN A 139 14.62 -7.29 1.19
CA GLN A 139 13.74 -8.33 0.66
C GLN A 139 12.36 -7.77 0.29
N VAL A 140 11.76 -6.97 1.18
CA VAL A 140 10.44 -6.37 0.93
C VAL A 140 10.44 -5.49 -0.32
N TYR A 141 11.47 -4.64 -0.47
CA TYR A 141 11.59 -3.72 -1.59
C TYR A 141 11.85 -4.47 -2.90
N ARG A 142 12.78 -5.44 -2.95
CA ARG A 142 13.03 -6.26 -4.15
C ARG A 142 11.78 -6.99 -4.63
N ARG A 143 10.98 -7.55 -3.71
CA ARG A 143 9.70 -8.18 -4.05
C ARG A 143 8.71 -7.18 -4.65
N LEU A 144 8.61 -5.97 -4.07
CA LEU A 144 7.75 -4.91 -4.62
C LEU A 144 8.19 -4.52 -6.04
N VAL A 145 9.48 -4.23 -6.23
CA VAL A 145 10.04 -3.82 -7.53
C VAL A 145 9.78 -4.89 -8.59
N THR A 146 9.99 -6.17 -8.25
CA THR A 146 9.71 -7.31 -9.14
C THR A 146 8.24 -7.33 -9.55
N ALA A 147 7.32 -7.19 -8.59
CA ALA A 147 5.89 -7.19 -8.87
C ALA A 147 5.45 -6.00 -9.71
N VAL A 148 5.91 -4.78 -9.39
CA VAL A 148 5.54 -3.57 -10.13
C VAL A 148 6.01 -3.67 -11.57
N ASN A 149 7.27 -4.07 -11.80
CA ASN A 149 7.82 -4.22 -13.15
C ASN A 149 7.09 -5.30 -13.97
N ASP A 150 6.57 -6.36 -13.36
CA ASP A 150 5.81 -7.38 -14.08
C ASP A 150 4.38 -6.93 -14.41
N ILE A 151 3.71 -6.24 -13.47
CA ILE A 151 2.36 -5.70 -13.67
C ILE A 151 2.37 -4.59 -14.73
N GLU A 152 3.37 -3.70 -14.71
CA GLU A 152 3.51 -2.57 -15.65
C GLU A 152 3.65 -3.01 -17.11
N LYS A 153 4.13 -4.23 -17.38
CA LYS A 153 4.18 -4.79 -18.74
C LYS A 153 2.80 -5.11 -19.31
N ARG A 154 1.79 -5.25 -18.45
CA ARG A 154 0.47 -5.80 -18.80
C ARG A 154 -0.65 -4.78 -18.61
N ILE A 155 -0.48 -3.83 -17.68
CA ILE A 155 -1.44 -2.76 -17.41
C ILE A 155 -0.75 -1.41 -17.65
N PRO A 156 -1.22 -0.61 -18.63
CA PRO A 156 -0.73 0.74 -18.81
C PRO A 156 -1.21 1.63 -17.65
N PHE A 157 -0.28 2.37 -17.04
CA PHE A 157 -0.57 3.26 -15.92
C PHE A 157 -0.32 4.72 -16.26
N SER A 158 -1.22 5.57 -15.79
CA SER A 158 -1.20 7.01 -16.00
C SER A 158 0.01 7.65 -15.32
N HIS A 159 0.90 8.20 -16.14
CA HIS A 159 2.07 8.96 -15.72
C HIS A 159 2.05 10.36 -16.35
N HIS A 160 2.51 11.36 -15.61
CA HIS A 160 2.61 12.74 -16.07
C HIS A 160 4.02 13.29 -15.82
N ASP A 161 4.63 13.92 -16.82
CA ASP A 161 6.03 14.38 -16.79
C ASP A 161 6.42 15.17 -15.53
N ARG A 162 5.53 16.07 -15.09
CA ARG A 162 5.74 16.86 -13.86
C ARG A 162 5.36 16.13 -12.56
N LEU A 163 4.33 15.29 -12.59
CA LEU A 163 3.68 14.80 -11.37
C LEU A 163 4.05 13.34 -11.04
N GLY A 164 4.76 12.67 -11.93
CA GLY A 164 5.03 11.24 -11.84
C GLY A 164 3.76 10.42 -12.08
N PHE A 165 3.66 9.28 -11.39
CA PHE A 165 2.44 8.46 -11.43
C PHE A 165 1.28 9.20 -10.78
N LEU A 166 0.14 9.18 -11.47
CA LEU A 166 -1.07 9.84 -11.01
C LEU A 166 -1.81 8.97 -10.00
N THR A 167 -2.32 9.61 -8.94
CA THR A 167 -3.07 8.99 -7.84
C THR A 167 -4.24 9.88 -7.47
N PHE A 168 -5.25 9.30 -6.79
CA PHE A 168 -6.46 10.04 -6.43
C PHE A 168 -6.17 11.20 -5.46
N CYS A 169 -5.36 10.94 -4.44
CA CYS A 169 -4.94 11.95 -3.47
C CYS A 169 -3.62 12.60 -3.89
N PRO A 170 -3.47 13.94 -3.81
CA PRO A 170 -2.22 14.62 -4.19
C PRO A 170 -1.02 14.23 -3.31
N THR A 171 -1.25 13.73 -2.09
CA THR A 171 -0.18 13.25 -1.20
C THR A 171 0.48 11.97 -1.68
N ASN A 172 -0.14 11.28 -2.66
CA ASN A 172 0.31 10.03 -3.21
C ASN A 172 0.97 10.15 -4.60
N LEU A 173 1.07 11.36 -5.16
CA LEU A 173 1.72 11.60 -6.46
C LEU A 173 3.23 11.31 -6.44
N GLY A 174 3.83 11.20 -7.62
CA GLY A 174 5.26 11.00 -7.83
C GLY A 174 5.62 9.52 -7.86
N THR A 175 6.44 9.09 -6.90
CA THR A 175 6.84 7.69 -6.72
C THR A 175 5.67 6.82 -6.28
N THR A 176 4.71 7.46 -5.58
CA THR A 176 3.61 6.81 -4.88
C THR A 176 4.06 5.81 -3.80
N ILE A 177 5.36 5.76 -3.50
CA ILE A 177 5.95 4.81 -2.56
C ILE A 177 5.75 5.25 -1.13
N ARG A 178 5.22 4.34 -0.30
CA ARG A 178 5.27 4.41 1.17
C ARG A 178 6.00 3.18 1.69
N ALA A 179 7.23 3.36 2.13
CA ALA A 179 7.98 2.43 2.95
C ALA A 179 7.69 2.73 4.42
N SER A 180 7.28 1.71 5.17
CA SER A 180 6.83 1.82 6.55
C SER A 180 7.30 0.63 7.39
N VAL A 181 7.53 0.87 8.67
CA VAL A 181 7.70 -0.17 9.68
C VAL A 181 6.65 -0.03 10.76
N HIS A 182 6.15 -1.16 11.26
CA HIS A 182 5.55 -1.24 12.58
C HIS A 182 6.69 -1.40 13.59
N ILE A 183 6.87 -0.42 14.47
CA ILE A 183 8.03 -0.36 15.36
C ILE A 183 7.62 0.00 16.79
N LYS A 184 8.30 -0.60 17.77
CA LYS A 184 8.18 -0.26 19.20
C LYS A 184 9.35 0.60 19.62
N VAL A 185 9.08 1.84 20.04
CA VAL A 185 10.12 2.78 20.53
C VAL A 185 9.79 3.30 21.92
N PRO A 186 9.69 2.44 22.95
CA PRO A 186 9.02 2.75 24.22
C PRO A 186 9.65 3.91 25.00
N LYS A 187 10.92 4.23 24.79
CA LYS A 187 11.57 5.38 25.42
C LYS A 187 11.19 6.70 24.74
N LEU A 188 11.15 6.70 23.40
CA LEU A 188 10.85 7.89 22.61
C LEU A 188 9.34 8.17 22.59
N ALA A 189 8.54 7.11 22.51
CA ALA A 189 7.08 7.15 22.54
C ALA A 189 6.46 7.65 23.86
N LYS A 190 7.26 7.78 24.95
CA LYS A 190 6.80 8.43 26.20
C LYS A 190 6.45 9.90 26.00
N ASP A 191 7.03 10.53 25.00
CA ASP A 191 6.78 11.92 24.61
C ASP A 191 6.48 11.93 23.11
N MET A 192 5.20 11.89 22.77
CA MET A 192 4.74 11.84 21.37
C MET A 192 5.17 13.06 20.57
N ALA A 193 5.16 14.25 21.17
CA ALA A 193 5.63 15.46 20.51
C ALA A 193 7.12 15.35 20.16
N LYS A 194 7.92 14.75 21.05
CA LYS A 194 9.32 14.46 20.77
C LYS A 194 9.48 13.41 19.67
N LEU A 195 8.72 12.31 19.70
CA LEU A 195 8.75 11.28 18.65
C LEU A 195 8.46 11.89 17.27
N GLU A 196 7.38 12.66 17.16
CA GLU A 196 6.99 13.35 15.93
C GLU A 196 8.05 14.36 15.48
N SER A 197 8.58 15.17 16.40
CA SER A 197 9.62 16.15 16.08
C SER A 197 10.92 15.51 15.55
N ILE A 198 11.25 14.29 16.00
CA ILE A 198 12.40 13.54 15.48
C ILE A 198 12.04 12.96 14.11
N ALA A 199 10.87 12.34 13.96
CA ALA A 199 10.42 11.79 12.69
C ALA A 199 10.40 12.85 11.57
N ASP A 200 9.86 14.04 11.84
CA ASP A 200 9.79 15.14 10.87
C ASP A 200 11.18 15.60 10.39
N LYS A 201 12.21 15.60 11.25
CA LYS A 201 13.60 15.93 10.85
C LYS A 201 14.16 14.99 9.78
N TYR A 202 13.67 13.75 9.75
CA TYR A 202 14.05 12.74 8.76
C TYR A 202 13.03 12.61 7.62
N ASN A 203 12.10 13.57 7.49
CA ASN A 203 10.98 13.53 6.54
C ASN A 203 10.09 12.28 6.70
N LEU A 204 9.94 11.79 7.94
CA LEU A 204 9.10 10.67 8.29
C LEU A 204 7.76 11.14 8.86
N GLN A 205 6.73 10.31 8.73
CA GLN A 205 5.42 10.50 9.32
C GLN A 205 5.12 9.35 10.30
N VAL A 206 4.60 9.70 11.47
CA VAL A 206 4.11 8.76 12.49
C VAL A 206 2.59 8.59 12.33
N ARG A 207 2.12 7.34 12.38
CA ARG A 207 0.70 6.96 12.38
C ARG A 207 0.46 5.86 13.43
N GLY A 208 -0.80 5.61 13.76
CA GLY A 208 -1.20 4.49 14.62
C GLY A 208 -1.14 3.14 13.90
N THR A 209 -1.35 2.06 14.66
CA THR A 209 -1.13 0.67 14.20
C THR A 209 -2.07 0.25 13.06
N ARG A 210 -3.26 0.84 12.96
CA ARG A 210 -4.23 0.58 11.89
C ARG A 210 -4.17 1.61 10.75
N GLY A 211 -3.09 2.40 10.69
CA GLY A 211 -2.82 3.36 9.62
C GLY A 211 -3.28 4.79 9.93
N GLU A 212 -3.72 5.51 8.89
CA GLU A 212 -4.06 6.92 9.04
C GLU A 212 -5.29 7.14 9.93
N HIS A 213 -5.19 8.12 10.81
CA HIS A 213 -6.25 8.48 11.77
C HIS A 213 -6.61 7.38 12.78
N SER A 214 -5.71 6.42 13.04
CA SER A 214 -5.85 5.48 14.16
C SER A 214 -4.89 5.80 15.29
N GLU A 215 -5.21 5.33 16.49
CA GLU A 215 -4.32 5.34 17.65
C GLU A 215 -3.26 4.23 17.55
N ALA A 216 -2.21 4.34 18.35
CA ALA A 216 -1.22 3.29 18.53
C ALA A 216 -1.75 2.21 19.49
N GLU A 217 -1.72 0.96 19.05
CA GLU A 217 -2.10 -0.22 19.84
C GLU A 217 -0.84 -0.94 20.34
N GLY A 218 -0.75 -1.22 21.64
CA GLY A 218 0.38 -1.96 22.23
C GLY A 218 1.74 -1.26 22.14
N GLY A 219 1.76 0.08 21.99
CA GLY A 219 2.99 0.86 21.81
C GLY A 219 3.68 0.64 20.47
N ILE A 220 2.94 0.16 19.47
CA ILE A 220 3.39 -0.03 18.09
C ILE A 220 2.99 1.20 17.28
N TYR A 221 3.92 1.73 16.51
CA TYR A 221 3.72 2.90 15.65
C TYR A 221 4.05 2.53 14.20
N ASP A 222 3.28 3.08 13.26
CA ASP A 222 3.61 3.05 11.84
C ASP A 222 4.47 4.29 11.52
N ILE A 223 5.75 4.07 11.25
CA ILE A 223 6.70 5.13 10.86
C ILE A 223 7.10 4.93 9.40
N SER A 224 7.04 6.00 8.61
CA SER A 224 7.14 5.91 7.15
C SER A 224 7.70 7.16 6.51
N ASN A 225 8.18 7.08 5.27
CA ASN A 225 8.50 8.28 4.48
C ASN A 225 7.23 9.12 4.20
N LYS A 226 7.33 10.43 4.50
CA LYS A 226 6.28 11.42 4.27
C LYS A 226 6.26 11.91 2.83
N ARG A 227 7.44 12.12 2.24
CA ARG A 227 7.63 12.63 0.88
C ARG A 227 7.46 11.51 -0.15
N ARG A 228 6.83 11.84 -1.29
CA ARG A 228 6.63 10.92 -2.43
C ARG A 228 6.84 11.55 -3.80
N MET A 229 6.86 12.88 -3.89
CA MET A 229 6.95 13.62 -5.15
C MET A 229 8.20 14.52 -5.13
N GLY A 230 8.89 14.61 -6.28
CA GLY A 230 10.13 15.38 -6.43
C GLY A 230 11.39 14.64 -5.94
N LEU A 231 11.33 13.31 -5.93
CA LEU A 231 12.42 12.39 -5.61
C LEU A 231 12.19 11.07 -6.36
N THR A 232 13.20 10.21 -6.47
CA THR A 232 13.02 8.88 -7.07
C THR A 232 12.44 7.89 -6.08
N GLU A 233 12.02 6.71 -6.54
CA GLU A 233 11.57 5.60 -5.71
C GLU A 233 12.63 5.11 -4.72
N TYR A 234 13.91 5.32 -5.06
CA TYR A 234 15.07 4.96 -4.24
C TYR A 234 15.38 5.99 -3.14
N ASP A 235 15.13 7.28 -3.40
CA ASP A 235 15.40 8.39 -2.47
C ASP A 235 14.40 8.48 -1.30
#